data_AF-A0A5H2WV08-F1
#
_entry.id   AF-A0A5H2WV08-F1
#
_cell.length_a   1.000
_cell.length_b   1.000
_cell.length_c   1.000
_cell.angle_alpha   90.00
_cell.angle_beta   90.00
_cell.angle_gamma   90.00
#
_symmetry.space_group_name_H-M   'P 1'
#
loop_
_entity.id
_entity.type
_entity.pdbx_description
1 polymer ?
#
loop_
_entity_poly.entity_id
_entity_poly.type
_entity_poly.pdbx_seq_one_letter_code
_entity_poly.pdbx_strand_id
1 'polypeptide(L)'
;MYLALDSDDNFFKNIKEPTDRGQNRVFVDAQPVSIVPRETWGAAPARVETPLPGGVVKHVLYVYASHTRCCYSLDECSAQLRNLQQRCFDKDKDDIFYNFMIGGDGQVYEGRGWHLAPDKYLRLGDHMDPATIYVAYIGDFADINPNIKQWHAGWKLLEHGFRNKIISERDFFMYYCS
;
A
#
# COMPACT_ATOMS: atom_id res chain seq x y z
N MET A 1 11.00 6.62 12.39
CA MET A 1 10.15 7.45 13.29
C MET A 1 8.71 7.19 12.89
N TYR A 2 7.89 6.61 13.77
CA TYR A 2 6.47 6.36 13.49
C TYR A 2 5.70 7.66 13.68
N LEU A 3 4.99 8.12 12.66
CA LEU A 3 3.98 9.16 12.82
C LEU A 3 2.63 8.45 12.74
N ALA A 4 1.97 8.31 13.88
CA ALA A 4 0.53 8.05 13.91
C ALA A 4 -0.13 9.32 13.39
N LEU A 5 -0.70 9.25 12.19
CA LEU A 5 -1.46 10.36 11.65
C LEU A 5 -2.91 10.07 12.01
N ASP A 6 -3.49 10.96 12.80
CA ASP A 6 -4.89 10.87 13.17
C ASP A 6 -5.76 10.84 11.91
N SER A 7 -6.82 10.05 11.93
CA SER A 7 -7.76 9.84 10.81
C SER A 7 -8.55 11.08 10.40
N ASP A 8 -8.21 12.25 10.95
CA ASP A 8 -8.77 13.54 10.60
C ASP A 8 -8.57 13.79 9.10
N ASP A 9 -9.69 13.98 8.41
CA ASP A 9 -9.79 14.35 6.99
C ASP A 9 -8.94 15.59 6.60
N ASN A 10 -8.27 16.23 7.55
CA ASN A 10 -7.37 17.36 7.38
C ASN A 10 -5.96 16.97 6.92
N PHE A 11 -5.44 15.76 7.19
CA PHE A 11 -4.10 15.39 6.70
C PHE A 11 -4.06 15.37 5.17
N PHE A 12 -5.01 14.68 4.53
CA PHE A 12 -5.12 14.63 3.07
C PHE A 12 -5.53 15.98 2.45
N LYS A 13 -6.29 16.83 3.17
CA LYS A 13 -6.54 18.23 2.75
C LYS A 13 -5.29 19.12 2.84
N ASN A 14 -4.32 18.76 3.69
CA ASN A 14 -3.11 19.52 3.96
C ASN A 14 -1.86 18.96 3.26
N ILE A 15 -1.97 17.84 2.54
CA ILE A 15 -0.97 17.48 1.53
C ILE A 15 -0.98 18.64 0.54
N LYS A 16 0.04 19.52 0.62
CA LYS A 16 0.23 20.59 -0.35
C LYS A 16 0.43 19.92 -1.70
N GLU A 17 -0.64 19.82 -2.46
CA GLU A 17 -0.60 19.46 -3.87
C GLU A 17 0.46 20.34 -4.54
N PRO A 18 1.36 19.79 -5.38
CA PRO A 18 2.10 20.61 -6.31
C PRO A 18 1.04 21.36 -7.12
N THR A 19 0.95 22.67 -6.90
CA THR A 19 0.00 23.55 -7.59
C THR A 19 0.34 23.52 -9.08
N ASP A 20 -0.27 22.59 -9.80
CA ASP A 20 -0.34 22.71 -11.25
C ASP A 20 -1.34 23.83 -11.51
N ARG A 21 -0.85 24.88 -12.17
CA ARG A 21 -1.58 26.14 -12.31
C ARG A 21 -2.87 25.90 -13.09
N GLY A 22 -4.00 25.83 -12.39
CA GLY A 22 -5.29 26.22 -12.96
C GLY A 22 -6.36 25.15 -13.12
N GLN A 23 -6.47 24.14 -12.26
CA GLN A 23 -7.71 23.33 -12.18
C GLN A 23 -8.23 23.17 -10.75
N ASN A 24 -9.54 23.36 -10.62
CA ASN A 24 -10.35 23.36 -9.40
C ASN A 24 -10.15 22.11 -8.54
N ARG A 25 -10.33 22.29 -7.21
CA ARG A 25 -10.44 21.26 -6.16
C ARG A 25 -10.88 19.91 -6.75
N VAL A 26 -9.94 18.97 -6.85
CA VAL A 26 -10.26 17.59 -7.20
C VAL A 26 -11.00 17.03 -5.99
N PHE A 27 -12.33 17.00 -6.06
CA PHE A 27 -13.11 16.13 -5.19
C PHE A 27 -12.52 14.74 -5.33
N VAL A 28 -12.14 14.09 -4.22
CA VAL A 28 -11.74 12.68 -4.24
C VAL A 28 -12.91 11.93 -4.85
N ASP A 29 -12.76 11.56 -6.12
CA ASP A 29 -13.87 11.10 -6.95
C ASP A 29 -14.51 9.91 -6.24
N ALA A 30 -15.84 9.88 -6.12
CA ALA A 30 -16.61 8.84 -5.42
C ALA A 30 -16.46 7.43 -6.03
N GLN A 31 -15.62 7.31 -7.05
CA GLN A 31 -15.25 6.06 -7.70
C GLN A 31 -14.56 5.11 -6.71
N PRO A 32 -14.99 3.83 -6.67
CA PRO A 32 -14.42 2.82 -5.80
C PRO A 32 -12.92 2.64 -6.08
N VAL A 33 -12.19 2.16 -5.06
CA VAL A 33 -10.79 1.76 -5.24
C VAL A 33 -10.71 0.66 -6.30
N SER A 34 -9.83 0.82 -7.29
CA SER A 34 -9.50 -0.25 -8.23
C SER A 34 -8.35 -1.07 -7.64
N ILE A 35 -8.66 -2.30 -7.22
CA ILE A 35 -7.67 -3.27 -6.78
C ILE A 35 -7.40 -4.20 -7.97
N VAL A 36 -6.17 -4.16 -8.48
CA VAL A 36 -5.65 -5.05 -9.52
C VAL A 36 -5.36 -6.41 -8.87
N PRO A 37 -6.12 -7.46 -9.24
CA PRO A 37 -5.93 -8.79 -8.68
C PRO A 37 -4.57 -9.39 -9.03
N ARG A 38 -4.12 -10.37 -8.23
CA ARG A 38 -2.86 -11.10 -8.43
C ARG A 38 -2.69 -11.66 -9.83
N GLU A 39 -3.73 -12.27 -10.39
CA GLU A 39 -3.73 -12.84 -11.73
C GLU A 39 -3.52 -11.79 -12.82
N THR A 40 -4.02 -10.57 -12.62
CA THR A 40 -3.95 -9.49 -13.62
C THR A 40 -2.52 -8.96 -13.77
N TRP A 41 -1.78 -8.82 -12.67
CA TRP A 41 -0.37 -8.40 -12.74
C TRP A 41 0.62 -9.57 -12.91
N GLY A 42 0.11 -10.81 -12.95
CA GLY A 42 0.89 -12.02 -13.22
C GLY A 42 1.70 -12.48 -12.02
N ALA A 43 1.12 -12.41 -10.82
CA ALA A 43 1.73 -12.93 -9.60
C ALA A 43 1.93 -14.45 -9.69
N ALA A 44 3.07 -14.94 -9.21
CA ALA A 44 3.21 -16.35 -8.86
C ALA A 44 2.39 -16.67 -7.59
N PRO A 45 1.96 -17.93 -7.38
CA PRO A 45 1.36 -18.33 -6.11
C PRO A 45 2.37 -18.18 -4.95
N ALA A 46 1.86 -17.89 -3.75
CA ALA A 46 2.68 -17.92 -2.55
C ALA A 46 3.18 -19.35 -2.28
N ARG A 47 4.40 -19.49 -1.71
CA ARG A 47 4.92 -20.77 -1.23
C ARG A 47 4.20 -21.22 0.03
N VAL A 48 3.89 -20.26 0.91
CA VAL A 48 3.17 -20.47 2.17
C VAL A 48 2.27 -19.26 2.41
N GLU A 49 1.03 -19.54 2.80
CA GLU A 49 0.08 -18.52 3.24
C GLU A 49 -0.03 -18.55 4.76
N THR A 50 0.23 -17.40 5.40
CA THR A 50 0.06 -17.25 6.85
C THR A 50 -1.19 -16.40 7.10
N PRO A 51 -2.26 -16.95 7.69
CA PRO A 51 -3.47 -16.19 7.97
C PRO A 51 -3.22 -14.98 8.86
N LEU A 52 -3.96 -13.90 8.62
CA LEU A 52 -3.96 -12.75 9.49
C LEU A 52 -4.60 -13.12 10.85
N PRO A 53 -3.95 -12.86 11.99
CA PRO A 53 -4.51 -13.14 13.30
C PRO A 53 -5.88 -12.49 13.50
N GLY A 54 -6.86 -13.26 13.95
CA GLY A 54 -8.22 -12.76 14.22
C GLY A 54 -9.11 -12.52 12.99
N GLY A 55 -8.56 -12.60 11.77
CA GLY A 55 -9.33 -12.52 10.51
C GLY A 55 -9.90 -11.12 10.18
N VAL A 56 -9.61 -10.12 11.00
CA VAL A 56 -10.00 -8.71 10.80
C VAL A 56 -8.73 -7.86 10.86
N VAL A 57 -8.60 -6.90 9.94
CA VAL A 57 -7.49 -5.95 9.97
C VAL A 57 -7.74 -4.93 11.06
N LYS A 58 -6.79 -4.75 11.97
CA LYS A 58 -6.89 -3.69 12.98
C LYS A 58 -6.33 -2.37 12.49
N HIS A 59 -5.14 -2.41 11.90
CA HIS A 59 -4.45 -1.20 11.45
C HIS A 59 -3.86 -1.38 10.05
N VAL A 60 -3.63 -0.25 9.38
CA VAL A 60 -2.93 -0.19 8.10
C VAL A 60 -1.63 0.59 8.28
N LEU A 61 -0.50 -0.04 7.92
CA LEU A 61 0.80 0.62 7.87
C LEU A 61 1.16 0.94 6.41
N TYR A 62 1.23 2.22 6.08
CA TYR A 62 1.70 2.68 4.79
C TYR A 62 3.22 2.86 4.80
N VAL A 63 3.89 2.33 3.79
CA VAL A 63 5.35 2.25 3.70
C VAL A 63 5.81 2.80 2.35
N TYR A 64 6.90 3.55 2.36
CA TYR A 64 7.60 3.91 1.12
C TYR A 64 8.53 2.75 0.72
N ALA A 65 8.29 2.11 -0.43
CA ALA A 65 9.08 0.96 -0.84
C ALA A 65 10.44 1.38 -1.41
N SER A 66 11.43 1.57 -0.52
CA SER A 66 12.79 2.12 -0.80
C SER A 66 13.67 1.37 -1.80
N HIS A 67 13.18 0.30 -2.45
CA HIS A 67 13.94 -0.53 -3.39
C HIS A 67 13.16 -0.89 -4.66
N THR A 68 12.26 -0.02 -5.07
CA THR A 68 11.49 -0.14 -6.32
C THR A 68 11.70 1.09 -7.19
N ARG A 69 11.61 0.94 -8.51
CA ARG A 69 11.56 2.10 -9.42
C ARG A 69 10.10 2.54 -9.55
N CYS A 70 9.89 3.83 -9.76
CA CYS A 70 8.57 4.34 -10.12
C CYS A 70 8.06 3.65 -11.38
N CYS A 71 6.74 3.51 -11.48
CA CYS A 71 6.02 2.95 -12.61
C CYS A 71 4.74 3.75 -12.82
N TYR A 72 4.30 3.92 -14.06
CA TYR A 72 3.19 4.83 -14.38
C TYR A 72 2.12 4.22 -15.31
N SER A 73 2.22 2.92 -15.58
CA SER A 73 1.21 2.15 -16.31
C SER A 73 1.02 0.77 -15.69
N LEU A 74 -0.10 0.11 -16.04
CA LEU A 74 -0.40 -1.25 -15.60
C LEU A 74 0.74 -2.22 -15.94
N ASP A 75 1.26 -2.15 -17.16
CA ASP A 75 2.32 -3.06 -17.63
C ASP A 75 3.64 -2.82 -16.89
N GLU A 76 4.03 -1.56 -16.71
CA GLU A 76 5.24 -1.20 -15.98
C GLU A 76 5.17 -1.61 -14.52
N CYS A 77 4.06 -1.29 -13.84
CA CYS A 77 3.88 -1.62 -12.44
C CYS A 77 3.78 -3.14 -12.25
N SER A 78 3.06 -3.84 -13.12
CA SER A 78 3.01 -5.31 -13.08
C SER A 78 4.39 -5.94 -13.27
N ALA A 79 5.21 -5.41 -14.19
CA ALA A 79 6.60 -5.86 -14.37
C ALA A 79 7.46 -5.59 -13.13
N GLN A 80 7.33 -4.41 -12.49
CA GLN A 80 8.02 -4.10 -11.24
C GLN A 80 7.63 -5.07 -10.11
N LEU A 81 6.34 -5.41 -10.00
CA LEU A 81 5.84 -6.31 -8.98
C LEU A 81 6.32 -7.75 -9.18
N ARG A 82 6.31 -8.27 -10.42
CA ARG A 82 6.89 -9.58 -10.73
C ARG A 82 8.38 -9.64 -10.39
N ASN A 83 9.13 -8.59 -10.72
CA ASN A 83 10.56 -8.48 -10.37
C ASN A 83 10.77 -8.38 -8.85
N LEU A 84 9.89 -7.72 -8.12
CA LEU A 84 9.95 -7.65 -6.66
C LEU A 84 9.63 -9.02 -6.03
N GLN A 85 8.58 -9.69 -6.50
CA GLN A 85 8.18 -11.01 -6.02
C GLN A 85 9.29 -12.04 -6.26
N GLN A 86 9.91 -12.03 -7.45
CA GLN A 86 11.05 -12.90 -7.74
C GLN A 86 12.22 -12.65 -6.78
N ARG A 87 12.58 -11.38 -6.52
CA ARG A 87 13.61 -11.02 -5.53
C ARG A 87 13.27 -11.48 -4.11
N CYS A 88 11.99 -11.57 -3.77
CA CYS A 88 11.55 -12.12 -2.48
C CYS A 88 11.79 -13.64 -2.45
N PHE A 89 11.42 -14.37 -3.52
CA PHE A 89 11.69 -15.80 -3.65
C PHE A 89 13.19 -16.15 -3.63
N ASP A 90 14.02 -15.34 -4.28
CA ASP A 90 15.48 -15.51 -4.28
C ASP A 90 16.08 -15.32 -2.87
N LYS A 91 15.37 -14.59 -1.99
CA LYS A 91 15.70 -14.39 -0.57
C LYS A 91 14.97 -15.35 0.36
N ASP A 92 14.45 -16.44 -0.18
CA ASP A 92 13.72 -17.49 0.53
C ASP A 92 12.52 -16.96 1.34
N LYS A 93 11.77 -16.05 0.73
CA LYS A 93 10.49 -15.55 1.26
C LYS A 93 9.33 -16.30 0.65
N ASP A 94 8.22 -16.35 1.37
CA ASP A 94 7.05 -17.11 0.96
C ASP A 94 6.24 -16.42 -0.15
N ASP A 95 6.31 -15.09 -0.21
CA ASP A 95 5.68 -14.25 -1.24
C ASP A 95 6.29 -12.84 -1.21
N ILE A 96 5.75 -11.92 -2.01
CA ILE A 96 5.98 -10.48 -1.87
C ILE A 96 5.73 -10.00 -0.44
N PHE A 97 6.45 -8.97 -0.04
CA PHE A 97 6.47 -8.47 1.34
C PHE A 97 5.14 -7.89 1.85
N TYR A 98 4.43 -7.18 0.98
CA TYR A 98 3.32 -6.31 1.37
C TYR A 98 1.95 -6.93 1.06
N ASN A 99 0.93 -6.50 1.79
CA ASN A 99 -0.46 -6.88 1.54
C ASN A 99 -0.99 -6.21 0.26
N PHE A 100 -0.66 -4.94 0.09
CA PHE A 100 -0.98 -4.18 -1.12
C PHE A 100 0.21 -3.30 -1.54
N MET A 101 0.29 -2.99 -2.83
CA MET A 101 1.23 -2.00 -3.34
C MET A 101 0.50 -0.97 -4.21
N ILE A 102 0.98 0.28 -4.24
CA ILE A 102 0.33 1.38 -4.96
C ILE A 102 1.28 1.93 -6.02
N GLY A 103 0.93 1.71 -7.28
CA GLY A 103 1.70 2.17 -8.44
C GLY A 103 1.59 3.67 -8.67
N GLY A 104 2.58 4.27 -9.33
CA GLY A 104 2.54 5.67 -9.74
C GLY A 104 1.44 5.98 -10.77
N ASP A 105 0.82 4.95 -11.34
CA ASP A 105 -0.40 4.99 -12.14
C ASP A 105 -1.67 5.28 -11.32
N GLY A 106 -1.62 5.15 -9.99
CA GLY A 106 -2.76 5.34 -9.09
C GLY A 106 -3.60 4.08 -8.88
N GLN A 107 -3.09 2.90 -9.25
CA GLN A 107 -3.77 1.63 -9.00
C GLN A 107 -3.25 0.98 -7.71
N VAL A 108 -4.14 0.25 -7.03
CA VAL A 108 -3.75 -0.62 -5.91
C VAL A 108 -3.57 -2.02 -6.47
N TYR A 109 -2.44 -2.65 -6.19
CA TYR A 109 -2.11 -4.00 -6.61
C TYR A 109 -2.18 -4.94 -5.41
N GLU A 110 -2.91 -6.03 -5.57
CA GLU A 110 -3.01 -7.06 -4.56
C GLU A 110 -1.69 -7.80 -4.41
N GLY A 111 -1.06 -7.68 -3.24
CA GLY A 111 0.03 -8.55 -2.81
C GLY A 111 -0.56 -9.73 -2.03
N ARG A 112 -0.30 -9.78 -0.72
CA ARG A 112 -0.88 -10.82 0.15
C ARG A 112 -2.38 -10.64 0.46
N GLY A 113 -2.96 -9.49 0.12
CA GLY A 113 -4.38 -9.22 0.33
C GLY A 113 -4.76 -8.98 1.79
N TRP A 114 -6.06 -9.01 2.08
CA TRP A 114 -6.62 -8.64 3.39
C TRP A 114 -6.49 -9.73 4.46
N HIS A 115 -6.43 -11.00 4.06
CA HIS A 115 -6.63 -12.14 4.96
C HIS A 115 -5.34 -12.83 5.39
N LEU A 116 -4.20 -12.39 4.87
CA LEU A 116 -2.88 -12.94 5.18
C LEU A 116 -2.02 -11.91 5.91
N ALA A 117 -1.16 -12.39 6.80
CA ALA A 117 -0.18 -11.56 7.47
C ALA A 117 0.89 -11.04 6.46
N PRO A 118 1.39 -9.80 6.63
CA PRO A 118 2.56 -9.33 5.90
C PRO A 118 3.76 -10.25 6.17
N ASP A 119 4.82 -10.10 5.38
CA ASP A 119 6.03 -10.88 5.62
C ASP A 119 6.64 -10.59 7.00
N LYS A 120 6.85 -11.65 7.79
CA LYS A 120 7.39 -11.57 9.15
C LYS A 120 8.79 -10.96 9.26
N TYR A 121 9.54 -10.86 8.16
CA TYR A 121 10.88 -10.28 8.16
C TYR A 121 10.89 -8.77 7.94
N LEU A 122 9.75 -8.18 7.55
CA LEU A 122 9.56 -6.74 7.58
C LEU A 122 9.40 -6.31 9.04
N ARG A 123 10.52 -6.03 9.73
CA ARG A 123 10.55 -5.46 11.08
C ARG A 123 10.15 -3.97 11.10
N LEU A 124 9.10 -3.63 10.36
CA LEU A 124 8.61 -2.26 10.21
C LEU A 124 7.62 -1.89 11.32
N GLY A 125 7.45 -2.75 12.32
CA GLY A 125 6.42 -2.61 13.34
C GLY A 125 6.56 -3.59 14.48
N ASP A 126 7.76 -3.76 15.05
CA ASP A 126 8.01 -4.66 16.20
C ASP A 126 7.13 -4.34 17.44
N HIS A 127 6.34 -3.26 17.39
CA HIS A 127 5.36 -2.84 18.39
C HIS A 127 3.91 -2.70 17.85
N MET A 128 3.67 -3.06 16.59
CA MET A 128 2.34 -2.98 15.97
C MET A 128 1.51 -4.23 16.31
N ASP A 129 0.19 -4.08 16.27
CA ASP A 129 -0.71 -5.21 16.43
C ASP A 129 -0.45 -6.26 15.33
N PRO A 130 -0.37 -7.57 15.64
CA PRO A 130 -0.19 -8.62 14.64
C PRO A 130 -1.25 -8.65 13.53
N ALA A 131 -2.41 -8.04 13.75
CA ALA A 131 -3.47 -7.85 12.75
C ALA A 131 -3.29 -6.57 11.91
N THR A 132 -2.06 -6.05 11.79
CA THR A 132 -1.71 -4.92 10.93
C THR A 132 -1.32 -5.40 9.52
N ILE A 133 -1.88 -4.79 8.49
CA ILE A 133 -1.46 -5.03 7.10
C ILE A 133 -0.53 -3.93 6.60
N TYR A 134 0.36 -4.28 5.67
CA TYR A 134 1.32 -3.34 5.11
C TYR A 134 0.97 -2.96 3.67
N VAL A 135 0.93 -1.66 3.40
CA VAL A 135 0.64 -1.09 2.08
C VAL A 135 1.86 -0.30 1.60
N ALA A 136 2.47 -0.72 0.50
CA ALA A 136 3.67 -0.09 -0.02
C ALA A 136 3.37 0.88 -1.18
N TYR A 137 3.88 2.10 -1.14
CA TYR A 137 3.96 2.93 -2.33
C TYR A 137 5.14 2.44 -3.20
N ILE A 138 4.90 2.20 -4.49
CA ILE A 138 5.94 1.81 -5.45
C ILE A 138 6.68 3.07 -5.93
N GLY A 139 8.00 3.11 -5.75
CA GLY A 139 8.84 4.21 -6.19
C GLY A 139 10.13 4.33 -5.41
N ASP A 140 10.98 5.25 -5.85
CA ASP A 140 12.16 5.69 -5.11
C ASP A 140 11.82 7.03 -4.44
N PHE A 141 11.67 7.00 -3.12
CA PHE A 141 11.21 8.13 -2.32
C PHE A 141 12.30 8.69 -1.41
N ALA A 142 13.57 8.53 -1.81
CA ALA A 142 14.70 9.14 -1.11
C ALA A 142 14.58 10.67 -1.03
N ASP A 143 14.20 11.31 -2.15
CA ASP A 143 14.12 12.78 -2.27
C ASP A 143 12.76 13.30 -2.74
N ILE A 144 11.84 12.40 -3.14
CA ILE A 144 10.55 12.74 -3.76
C ILE A 144 9.44 11.98 -3.03
N ASN A 145 8.27 12.60 -2.81
CA ASN A 145 7.12 11.92 -2.22
C ASN A 145 6.31 11.14 -3.27
N PRO A 146 5.48 10.15 -2.87
CA PRO A 146 4.48 9.56 -3.76
C PRO A 146 3.64 10.63 -4.46
N ASN A 147 3.29 10.37 -5.73
CA ASN A 147 2.49 11.32 -6.49
C ASN A 147 1.03 11.37 -5.98
N ILE A 148 0.27 12.38 -6.38
CA ILE A 148 -1.11 12.57 -5.88
C ILE A 148 -2.04 11.38 -6.18
N LYS A 149 -1.84 10.68 -7.31
CA LYS A 149 -2.64 9.49 -7.66
C LYS A 149 -2.38 8.36 -6.68
N GLN A 150 -1.13 8.19 -6.26
CA GLN A 150 -0.75 7.22 -5.24
C GLN A 150 -1.43 7.52 -3.91
N TRP A 151 -1.34 8.76 -3.43
CA TRP A 151 -2.01 9.15 -2.17
C TRP A 151 -3.51 8.94 -2.21
N HIS A 152 -4.16 9.32 -3.32
CA HIS A 152 -5.60 9.10 -3.50
C HIS A 152 -5.95 7.61 -3.49
N ALA A 153 -5.16 6.76 -4.14
CA ALA A 153 -5.37 5.31 -4.13
C ALA A 153 -5.22 4.72 -2.73
N GLY A 154 -4.24 5.17 -1.95
CA GLY A 154 -4.06 4.79 -0.55
C GLY A 154 -5.27 5.14 0.30
N TRP A 155 -5.73 6.39 0.22
CA TRP A 155 -6.94 6.82 0.92
C TRP A 155 -8.17 5.98 0.56
N LYS A 156 -8.40 5.77 -0.75
CA LYS A 156 -9.53 4.96 -1.22
C LYS A 156 -9.47 3.52 -0.75
N LEU A 157 -8.28 2.94 -0.63
CA LEU A 157 -8.08 1.60 -0.07
C LEU A 157 -8.48 1.54 1.41
N LEU A 158 -8.05 2.52 2.21
CA LEU A 158 -8.43 2.62 3.63
C LEU A 158 -9.95 2.78 3.79
N GLU A 159 -10.57 3.68 3.03
CA GLU A 159 -12.02 3.86 3.04
C GLU A 159 -12.76 2.59 2.63
N HIS A 160 -12.29 1.89 1.61
CA HIS A 160 -12.88 0.64 1.16
C HIS A 160 -12.83 -0.42 2.27
N GLY A 161 -11.68 -0.61 2.91
CA GLY A 161 -11.53 -1.58 3.99
C GLY A 161 -12.42 -1.26 5.19
N PHE A 162 -12.52 0.01 5.58
CA PHE A 162 -13.37 0.45 6.69
C PHE A 162 -14.87 0.29 6.36
N ARG A 163 -15.32 0.77 5.19
CA ARG A 163 -16.75 0.68 4.78
C ARG A 163 -17.25 -0.76 4.68
N ASN A 164 -16.37 -1.69 4.26
CA ASN A 164 -16.70 -3.10 4.15
C ASN A 164 -16.45 -3.91 5.43
N LYS A 165 -16.10 -3.26 6.55
CA LYS A 165 -15.79 -3.89 7.84
C LYS A 165 -14.66 -4.92 7.77
N ILE A 166 -13.74 -4.74 6.81
CA ILE A 166 -12.50 -5.50 6.69
C ILE A 166 -11.47 -4.95 7.70
N ILE A 167 -11.49 -3.62 7.90
CA ILE A 167 -10.68 -2.90 8.86
C ILE A 167 -11.57 -2.45 10.03
N SER A 168 -11.18 -2.77 11.27
CA SER A 168 -11.96 -2.44 12.47
C SER A 168 -11.81 -0.99 12.93
N GLU A 169 -10.64 -0.39 12.68
CA GLU A 169 -10.31 0.97 13.12
C GLU A 169 -9.95 1.82 11.89
N ARG A 170 -10.30 3.10 11.88
CA ARG A 170 -9.94 4.01 10.77
C ARG A 170 -8.50 4.53 10.91
N ASP A 171 -7.74 3.98 11.85
CA ASP A 171 -6.39 4.41 12.18
C ASP A 171 -5.39 3.82 11.18
N PHE A 172 -4.46 4.67 10.77
CA PHE A 172 -3.36 4.27 9.90
C PHE A 172 -2.06 4.90 10.37
N PHE A 173 -0.97 4.21 10.07
CA PHE A 173 0.37 4.65 10.41
C PHE A 173 1.16 4.88 9.12
N MET A 174 1.98 5.92 9.11
CA MET A 174 2.96 6.15 8.04
C MET A 174 4.35 5.78 8.53
N TYR A 175 5.04 4.92 7.77
CA TYR A 175 6.44 4.57 7.99
C TYR A 175 7.31 5.05 6.83
N TYR A 176 8.27 5.90 7.19
CA TYR A 176 9.34 6.35 6.30
C TYR A 176 10.57 5.50 6.58
N CYS A 177 11.04 4.76 5.57
CA CYS A 177 12.33 4.08 5.64
C CYS A 177 13.42 5.16 5.62
N SER A 178 14.06 5.40 6.77
CA SER A 178 15.20 6.31 6.94
C SER A 178 16.52 5.65 6.54
#